data_AF-A0A959TW30-F1
#
_entry.id   AF-A0A959TW30-F1
#
_cell.length_a   1.000
_cell.length_b   1.000
_cell.length_c   1.000
_cell.angle_alpha   90.00
_cell.angle_beta   90.00
_cell.angle_gamma   90.00
#
_symmetry.space_group_name_H-M   'P 1'
#
loop_
_entity.id
_entity.type
_entity.pdbx_description
1 polymer ?
#
loop_
_entity_poly.entity_id
_entity_poly.type
_entity_poly.pdbx_seq_one_letter_code
_entity_poly.pdbx_strand_id
1 'polypeptide(L)'
;MSARRNIVLFAALLPLPAVVITASGQACPASVTDIDGNTYPAVLIGDQCWMSENLKTAHYRDGSVIPNTTNLFSWALLNSGAWCNYDNDPVSDTIYGKLYNGHAVGDVRGLCPQGWHVPSDAEWQQLELTLGMPTGEVNTIGLRGVGQHVGWKLKATTHWPNPNLATNESGFTALPGGNRGSGGSFYDIGYYGSWWSSSDTAWYRALWSSSAGVDRNYYGKRAGFSVRCLKDNVVGFSEQKSPQFSLSPNPTAGIFTLQMQGPSIAQLVTLHDSTGRAVLTQRIHSSGPVTLDLSGHENGLYFVNVLYKDGSSATGQVVKQ
;
A
#
# COMPACT_ATOMS: atom_id res chain seq x y z
N MET A 1 -39.24 21.59 66.97
CA MET A 1 -38.19 22.21 66.12
C MET A 1 -37.54 21.09 65.32
N SER A 2 -37.80 21.04 64.00
CA SER A 2 -37.32 20.00 63.09
C SER A 2 -35.96 20.40 62.52
N ALA A 3 -34.92 19.59 62.76
CA ALA A 3 -33.59 19.80 62.19
C ALA A 3 -33.50 19.12 60.82
N ARG A 4 -33.41 19.94 59.75
CA ARG A 4 -33.13 19.46 58.39
C ARG A 4 -31.65 19.09 58.28
N ARG A 5 -31.34 17.82 57.99
CA ARG A 5 -30.00 17.37 57.56
C ARG A 5 -29.83 17.68 56.07
N ASN A 6 -28.93 18.59 55.74
CA ASN A 6 -28.43 18.77 54.37
C ASN A 6 -27.44 17.64 54.06
N ILE A 7 -27.78 16.79 53.09
CA ILE A 7 -26.87 15.80 52.52
C ILE A 7 -26.16 16.47 51.34
N VAL A 8 -24.85 16.71 51.49
CA VAL A 8 -23.99 17.13 50.38
C VAL A 8 -23.44 15.86 49.73
N LEU A 9 -23.90 15.54 48.52
CA LEU A 9 -23.31 14.47 47.69
C LEU A 9 -22.03 14.98 47.04
N PHE A 10 -20.88 14.45 47.46
CA PHE A 10 -19.64 14.55 46.69
C PHE A 10 -19.65 13.48 45.60
N ALA A 11 -19.78 13.88 44.33
CA ALA A 11 -19.55 13.00 43.20
C ALA A 11 -18.04 12.74 43.08
N ALA A 12 -17.61 11.52 43.39
CA ALA A 12 -16.24 11.08 43.15
C ALA A 12 -16.03 10.94 41.63
N LEU A 13 -15.22 11.83 41.04
CA LEU A 13 -14.70 11.64 39.68
C LEU A 13 -13.71 10.48 39.71
N LEU A 14 -14.16 9.31 39.26
CA LEU A 14 -13.26 8.21 38.90
C LEU A 14 -12.46 8.66 37.65
N PRO A 15 -11.11 8.55 37.65
CA PRO A 15 -10.33 8.84 36.47
C PRO A 15 -10.76 7.90 35.34
N LEU A 16 -11.11 8.46 34.19
CA LEU A 16 -11.37 7.69 32.97
C LEU A 16 -10.13 6.85 32.65
N PRO A 17 -10.28 5.56 32.31
CA PRO A 17 -9.14 4.76 31.90
C PRO A 17 -8.54 5.39 30.64
N ALA A 18 -7.27 5.77 30.71
CA ALA A 18 -6.50 6.17 29.53
C ALA A 18 -6.50 4.99 28.55
N VAL A 19 -7.19 5.16 27.43
CA VAL A 19 -7.17 4.19 26.34
C VAL A 19 -5.79 4.27 25.70
N VAL A 20 -4.95 3.26 25.98
CA VAL A 20 -3.74 3.02 25.22
C VAL A 20 -4.17 2.46 23.87
N ILE A 21 -4.02 3.23 22.81
CA ILE A 21 -4.15 2.72 21.44
C ILE A 21 -2.93 1.83 21.22
N THR A 22 -3.07 0.54 21.47
CA THR A 22 -2.15 -0.43 20.86
C THR A 22 -2.63 -0.61 19.43
N ALA A 23 -1.90 -0.05 18.47
CA ALA A 23 -1.89 -0.61 17.13
C ALA A 23 -1.55 -2.10 17.30
N SER A 24 -2.51 -2.99 17.08
CA SER A 24 -2.16 -4.37 16.76
C SER A 24 -1.44 -4.28 15.42
N GLY A 25 -0.11 -4.09 15.46
CA GLY A 25 0.71 -4.14 14.27
C GLY A 25 0.38 -5.44 13.58
N GLN A 26 -0.28 -5.37 12.43
CA GLN A 26 -0.59 -6.56 11.65
C GLN A 26 0.77 -7.17 11.29
N ALA A 27 1.16 -8.22 12.01
CA ALA A 27 2.43 -8.88 11.73
C ALA A 27 2.43 -9.32 10.27
N CYS A 28 3.50 -9.00 9.55
CA CYS A 28 3.64 -9.51 8.19
C CYS A 28 3.59 -11.04 8.22
N PRO A 29 2.87 -11.67 7.28
CA PRO A 29 2.92 -13.12 7.17
C PRO A 29 4.37 -13.52 6.89
N ALA A 30 4.77 -14.74 7.29
CA ALA A 30 6.13 -15.22 7.01
C ALA A 30 6.41 -15.30 5.50
N SER A 31 5.39 -15.66 4.72
CA SER A 31 5.45 -15.76 3.27
C SER A 31 4.07 -15.60 2.63
N VAL A 32 4.06 -15.48 1.30
CA VAL A 32 2.87 -15.49 0.44
C VAL A 32 3.12 -16.40 -0.77
N THR A 33 2.09 -17.07 -1.27
CA THR A 33 2.18 -17.96 -2.44
C THR A 33 1.34 -17.40 -3.59
N ASP A 34 1.88 -17.38 -4.80
CA ASP A 34 1.13 -17.01 -6.01
C ASP A 34 0.30 -18.16 -6.60
N ILE A 35 -0.39 -17.90 -7.70
CA ILE A 35 -1.24 -18.87 -8.39
C ILE A 35 -0.46 -20.04 -9.00
N ASP A 36 0.84 -19.87 -9.23
CA ASP A 36 1.75 -20.89 -9.77
C ASP A 36 2.41 -21.75 -8.68
N GLY A 37 2.10 -21.47 -7.41
CA GLY A 37 2.69 -22.19 -6.28
C GLY A 37 4.08 -21.66 -5.89
N ASN A 38 4.55 -20.55 -6.44
CA ASN A 38 5.78 -19.92 -5.97
C ASN A 38 5.52 -19.28 -4.61
N THR A 39 6.32 -19.64 -3.61
CA THR A 39 6.24 -19.05 -2.27
C THR A 39 7.36 -18.03 -2.09
N TYR A 40 7.00 -16.85 -1.58
CA TYR A 40 7.90 -15.71 -1.40
C TYR A 40 7.92 -15.30 0.07
N PRO A 41 9.09 -15.18 0.71
CA PRO A 41 9.16 -14.63 2.05
C PRO A 41 8.73 -13.16 2.06
N ALA A 42 8.17 -12.73 3.19
CA ALA A 42 7.75 -11.36 3.40
C ALA A 42 8.45 -10.74 4.62
N VAL A 43 8.71 -9.44 4.54
CA VAL A 43 9.42 -8.66 5.54
C VAL A 43 8.65 -7.39 5.85
N LEU A 44 8.61 -7.02 7.14
CA LEU A 44 8.06 -5.74 7.58
C LEU A 44 9.13 -4.66 7.44
N ILE A 45 8.86 -3.62 6.65
CA ILE A 45 9.72 -2.45 6.52
C ILE A 45 8.88 -1.22 6.88
N GLY A 46 9.16 -0.63 8.06
CA GLY A 46 8.26 0.35 8.66
C GLY A 46 6.91 -0.29 8.93
N ASP A 47 5.86 0.22 8.29
CA ASP A 47 4.49 -0.29 8.40
C ASP A 47 4.03 -1.08 7.16
N GLN A 48 4.94 -1.35 6.23
CA GLN A 48 4.64 -2.01 4.96
C GLN A 48 5.19 -3.44 4.92
N CYS A 49 4.36 -4.41 4.52
CA CYS A 49 4.77 -5.78 4.31
C CYS A 49 5.20 -6.02 2.86
N TRP A 50 6.50 -6.16 2.63
CA TRP A 50 7.11 -6.32 1.32
C TRP A 50 7.52 -7.76 1.07
N MET A 51 7.39 -8.25 -0.17
CA MET A 51 8.09 -9.44 -0.61
C MET A 51 9.61 -9.20 -0.63
N SER A 52 10.39 -10.11 -0.05
CA SER A 52 11.86 -10.08 -0.10
C SER A 52 12.45 -10.89 -1.26
N GLU A 53 11.63 -11.54 -2.08
CA GLU A 53 12.00 -12.09 -3.42
C GLU A 53 11.24 -11.44 -4.60
N ASN A 54 11.87 -11.44 -5.79
CA ASN A 54 11.23 -10.93 -7.01
C ASN A 54 10.16 -11.92 -7.50
N LEU A 55 9.09 -11.41 -8.08
CA LEU A 55 7.97 -12.23 -8.56
C LEU A 55 8.37 -13.17 -9.71
N LYS A 56 7.87 -14.41 -9.66
CA LYS A 56 8.14 -15.53 -10.59
C LYS A 56 6.87 -16.11 -11.23
N THR A 57 5.72 -15.43 -11.15
CA THR A 57 4.49 -15.94 -11.75
C THR A 57 4.51 -15.89 -13.28
N ALA A 58 3.93 -16.90 -13.91
CA ALA A 58 3.66 -16.96 -15.35
C ALA A 58 2.16 -16.74 -15.65
N HIS A 59 1.32 -16.55 -14.63
CA HIS A 59 -0.11 -16.29 -14.78
C HIS A 59 -0.52 -15.01 -14.04
N TYR A 60 -1.55 -14.36 -14.56
CA TYR A 60 -2.27 -13.35 -13.80
C TYR A 60 -3.04 -14.00 -12.65
N ARG A 61 -3.51 -13.18 -11.70
CA ARG A 61 -4.25 -13.65 -10.52
C ARG A 61 -5.52 -14.43 -10.83
N ASP A 62 -6.13 -14.20 -12.00
CA ASP A 62 -7.30 -14.92 -12.48
C ASP A 62 -6.98 -16.28 -13.15
N GLY A 63 -5.70 -16.65 -13.24
CA GLY A 63 -5.22 -17.86 -13.91
C GLY A 63 -4.96 -17.70 -15.40
N SER A 64 -5.17 -16.51 -15.98
CA SER A 64 -4.81 -16.23 -17.37
C SER A 64 -3.30 -16.31 -17.58
N VAL A 65 -2.85 -16.99 -18.63
CA VAL A 65 -1.42 -17.06 -18.98
C VAL A 65 -0.88 -15.68 -19.37
N ILE A 66 0.28 -15.32 -18.81
CA ILE A 66 1.09 -14.20 -19.28
C ILE A 66 2.10 -14.75 -20.31
N PRO A 67 2.11 -14.26 -21.56
CA PRO A 67 3.03 -14.75 -22.58
C PRO A 67 4.52 -14.60 -22.20
N ASN A 68 5.29 -15.69 -22.27
CA ASN A 68 6.75 -15.64 -22.26
C ASN A 68 7.26 -15.21 -23.64
N THR A 69 7.76 -13.98 -23.77
CA THR A 69 8.21 -13.44 -25.06
C THR A 69 9.72 -13.29 -25.07
N THR A 70 10.43 -14.18 -25.77
CA THR A 70 11.90 -14.21 -25.77
C THR A 70 12.52 -13.48 -26.98
N ASN A 71 11.83 -13.48 -28.12
CA ASN A 71 12.31 -12.82 -29.34
C ASN A 71 12.42 -11.30 -29.18
N LEU A 72 13.57 -10.74 -29.55
CA LEU A 72 13.89 -9.32 -29.43
C LEU A 72 12.90 -8.42 -30.19
N PHE A 73 12.60 -8.74 -31.45
CA PHE A 73 11.72 -7.93 -32.29
C PHE A 73 10.26 -8.04 -31.84
N SER A 74 9.80 -9.24 -31.46
CA SER A 74 8.46 -9.42 -30.90
C SER A 74 8.27 -8.59 -29.64
N TRP A 75 9.25 -8.61 -28.72
CA TRP A 75 9.21 -7.81 -27.49
C TRP A 75 9.08 -6.32 -27.78
N ALA A 76 9.86 -5.80 -28.73
CA ALA A 76 9.86 -4.38 -29.08
C ALA A 76 8.53 -3.87 -29.64
N LEU A 77 7.66 -4.77 -30.10
CA LEU A 77 6.36 -4.46 -30.70
C LEU A 77 5.16 -4.78 -29.78
N LEU A 78 5.40 -5.28 -28.57
CA LEU A 78 4.33 -5.65 -27.64
C LEU A 78 3.52 -4.42 -27.20
N ASN A 79 2.19 -4.61 -27.20
CA ASN A 79 1.21 -3.72 -26.57
C ASN A 79 0.35 -4.46 -25.52
N SER A 80 0.76 -5.67 -25.16
CA SER A 80 0.11 -6.55 -24.17
C SER A 80 1.13 -6.98 -23.12
N GLY A 81 0.63 -7.49 -21.99
CA GLY A 81 1.49 -8.04 -20.95
C GLY A 81 2.36 -9.19 -21.45
N ALA A 82 3.61 -9.22 -21.00
CA ALA A 82 4.54 -10.31 -21.23
C ALA A 82 5.58 -10.37 -20.11
N TRP A 83 6.21 -11.54 -19.98
CA TRP A 83 7.41 -11.72 -19.17
C TRP A 83 8.52 -12.40 -19.97
N CYS A 84 9.74 -12.34 -19.44
CA CYS A 84 10.87 -13.16 -19.86
C CYS A 84 11.84 -13.34 -18.67
N ASN A 85 12.72 -14.33 -18.75
CA ASN A 85 13.90 -14.37 -17.90
C ASN A 85 15.01 -13.49 -18.51
N TYR A 86 15.94 -13.02 -17.67
CA TYR A 86 17.12 -12.31 -18.17
C TYR A 86 17.89 -13.20 -19.15
N ASP A 87 18.32 -12.65 -20.29
CA ASP A 87 18.93 -13.36 -21.42
C ASP A 87 18.13 -14.57 -21.94
N ASN A 88 16.84 -14.65 -21.58
CA ASN A 88 15.98 -15.82 -21.79
C ASN A 88 16.54 -17.11 -21.16
N ASP A 89 17.39 -16.98 -20.15
CA ASP A 89 17.97 -18.11 -19.41
C ASP A 89 17.07 -18.48 -18.22
N PRO A 90 16.46 -19.68 -18.18
CA PRO A 90 15.63 -20.11 -17.06
C PRO A 90 16.38 -20.21 -15.73
N VAL A 91 17.72 -20.33 -15.72
CA VAL A 91 18.51 -20.33 -14.48
C VAL A 91 18.36 -19.00 -13.74
N SER A 92 18.26 -17.89 -14.49
CA SER A 92 18.04 -16.55 -13.94
C SER A 92 16.75 -16.44 -13.12
N ASP A 93 15.75 -17.28 -13.40
CA ASP A 93 14.48 -17.29 -12.67
C ASP A 93 14.66 -17.59 -11.17
N THR A 94 15.56 -18.52 -10.87
CA THR A 94 15.79 -19.00 -9.51
C THR A 94 16.53 -17.99 -8.63
N ILE A 95 17.35 -17.13 -9.24
CA ILE A 95 18.18 -16.15 -8.53
C ILE A 95 17.50 -14.77 -8.56
N TYR A 96 17.07 -14.32 -9.74
CA TYR A 96 16.65 -12.94 -9.98
C TYR A 96 15.15 -12.80 -10.24
N GLY A 97 14.42 -13.89 -10.44
CA GLY A 97 13.01 -13.89 -10.82
C GLY A 97 12.78 -13.55 -12.30
N LYS A 98 11.59 -13.05 -12.61
CA LYS A 98 11.18 -12.69 -13.98
C LYS A 98 11.20 -11.19 -14.21
N LEU A 99 11.43 -10.81 -15.46
CA LEU A 99 11.24 -9.45 -15.95
C LEU A 99 9.87 -9.36 -16.61
N TYR A 100 9.03 -8.44 -16.13
CA TYR A 100 7.70 -8.18 -16.67
C TYR A 100 7.70 -6.85 -17.41
N ASN A 101 6.94 -6.74 -18.49
CA ASN A 101 6.73 -5.44 -19.10
C ASN A 101 5.70 -4.60 -18.33
N GLY A 102 5.72 -3.28 -18.55
CA GLY A 102 4.79 -2.36 -17.90
C GLY A 102 3.32 -2.61 -18.27
N HIS A 103 3.05 -3.25 -19.41
CA HIS A 103 1.70 -3.69 -19.76
C HIS A 103 1.18 -4.83 -18.86
N ALA A 104 2.06 -5.75 -18.46
CA ALA A 104 1.70 -6.81 -17.51
C ALA A 104 1.45 -6.25 -16.11
N VAL A 105 2.25 -5.26 -15.69
CA VAL A 105 2.10 -4.59 -14.40
C VAL A 105 0.80 -3.81 -14.29
N GLY A 106 0.40 -3.10 -15.35
CA GLY A 106 -0.84 -2.32 -15.39
C GLY A 106 -2.08 -3.11 -15.79
N ASP A 107 -2.00 -4.43 -15.92
CA ASP A 107 -3.15 -5.26 -16.29
C ASP A 107 -4.12 -5.42 -15.11
N VAL A 108 -5.41 -5.24 -15.37
CA VAL A 108 -6.48 -5.31 -14.35
C VAL A 108 -6.59 -6.68 -13.68
N ARG A 109 -6.11 -7.74 -14.33
CA ARG A 109 -6.09 -9.09 -13.76
C ARG A 109 -5.05 -9.23 -12.65
N GLY A 110 -4.03 -8.37 -12.62
CA GLY A 110 -3.03 -8.29 -11.56
C GLY A 110 -1.98 -9.41 -11.56
N LEU A 111 -0.74 -9.07 -11.22
CA LEU A 111 0.38 -10.01 -11.13
C LEU A 111 0.55 -10.63 -9.73
N CYS A 112 0.31 -9.84 -8.70
CA CYS A 112 0.60 -10.24 -7.33
C CYS A 112 -0.45 -11.21 -6.77
N PRO A 113 -0.11 -12.02 -5.76
CA PRO A 113 -1.07 -12.87 -5.05
C PRO A 113 -2.30 -12.12 -4.53
N GLN A 114 -3.38 -12.83 -4.20
CA GLN A 114 -4.56 -12.23 -3.59
C GLN A 114 -4.20 -11.53 -2.27
N GLY A 115 -4.68 -10.30 -2.06
CA GLY A 115 -4.33 -9.49 -0.89
C GLY A 115 -2.96 -8.82 -0.97
N TRP A 116 -2.35 -8.82 -2.15
CA TRP A 116 -1.09 -8.16 -2.47
C TRP A 116 -1.20 -7.43 -3.82
N HIS A 117 -0.40 -6.39 -4.02
CA HIS A 117 -0.39 -5.60 -5.24
C HIS A 117 1.04 -5.21 -5.64
N VAL A 118 1.22 -4.81 -6.90
CA VAL A 118 2.46 -4.16 -7.33
C VAL A 118 2.46 -2.75 -6.74
N PRO A 119 3.48 -2.34 -5.96
CA PRO A 119 3.50 -1.08 -5.23
C PRO A 119 3.35 0.11 -6.16
N SER A 120 2.58 1.10 -5.72
CA SER A 120 2.51 2.41 -6.35
C SER A 120 3.81 3.19 -6.14
N ASP A 121 3.97 4.29 -6.88
CA ASP A 121 5.09 5.20 -6.68
C ASP A 121 5.10 5.79 -5.25
N ALA A 122 3.93 6.11 -4.69
CA ALA A 122 3.80 6.63 -3.33
C ALA A 122 4.18 5.60 -2.26
N GLU A 123 3.85 4.32 -2.48
CA GLU A 123 4.24 3.24 -1.56
C GLU A 123 5.75 2.97 -1.58
N TRP A 124 6.39 3.08 -2.75
CA TRP A 124 7.85 3.09 -2.85
C TRP A 124 8.47 4.28 -2.13
N GLN A 125 7.89 5.47 -2.27
CA GLN A 125 8.35 6.67 -1.55
C GLN A 125 8.24 6.48 -0.03
N GLN A 126 7.17 5.86 0.45
CA GLN A 126 7.01 5.54 1.88
C GLN A 126 8.12 4.60 2.38
N LEU A 127 8.41 3.53 1.63
CA LEU A 127 9.53 2.63 1.93
C LEU A 127 10.85 3.41 2.06
N GLU A 128 11.12 4.31 1.12
CA GLU A 128 12.36 5.09 1.10
C GLU A 128 12.44 6.09 2.26
N LEU A 129 11.34 6.77 2.60
CA LEU A 129 11.23 7.65 3.76
C LEU A 129 11.53 6.88 5.05
N THR A 130 10.95 5.68 5.20
CA THR A 130 11.22 4.78 6.33
C THR A 130 12.71 4.44 6.45
N LEU A 131 13.43 4.34 5.33
CA LEU A 131 14.87 4.07 5.30
C LEU A 131 15.75 5.32 5.45
N GLY A 132 15.14 6.48 5.65
CA GLY A 132 15.81 7.75 5.92
C GLY A 132 15.95 8.68 4.71
N MET A 133 15.21 8.45 3.61
CA MET A 133 15.16 9.41 2.49
C MET A 133 14.72 10.79 3.00
N PRO A 134 15.46 11.87 2.70
CA PRO A 134 15.00 13.21 3.04
C PRO A 134 13.68 13.55 2.33
N THR A 135 12.73 14.14 3.05
CA THR A 135 11.42 14.53 2.48
C THR A 135 11.54 15.50 1.30
N GLY A 136 12.60 16.32 1.27
CA GLY A 136 12.91 17.20 0.14
C GLY A 136 13.43 16.47 -1.11
N GLU A 137 13.93 15.24 -0.97
CA GLU A 137 14.46 14.43 -2.08
C GLU A 137 13.46 13.37 -2.57
N VAL A 138 12.51 12.94 -1.74
CA VAL A 138 11.68 11.77 -2.04
C VAL A 138 10.91 11.88 -3.37
N ASN A 139 10.54 13.10 -3.79
CA ASN A 139 9.79 13.35 -5.02
C ASN A 139 10.67 13.67 -6.25
N THR A 140 12.00 13.78 -6.09
CA THR A 140 12.88 14.12 -7.21
C THR A 140 13.02 12.95 -8.19
N ILE A 141 13.33 13.28 -9.44
CA ILE A 141 13.67 12.31 -10.49
C ILE A 141 15.19 12.18 -10.50
N GLY A 142 15.68 10.95 -10.68
CA GLY A 142 17.08 10.61 -10.67
C GLY A 142 17.53 9.97 -9.36
N LEU A 143 18.85 10.00 -9.14
CA LEU A 143 19.49 9.40 -7.99
C LEU A 143 19.29 10.25 -6.73
N ARG A 144 18.85 9.61 -5.64
CA ARG A 144 18.49 10.26 -4.37
C ARG A 144 18.78 9.38 -3.16
N GLY A 145 18.82 9.98 -1.96
CA GLY A 145 19.08 9.28 -0.71
C GLY A 145 20.50 8.71 -0.59
N VAL A 146 21.46 9.26 -1.34
CA VAL A 146 22.87 8.84 -1.33
C VAL A 146 23.48 9.09 0.05
N GLY A 147 23.24 10.26 0.64
CA GLY A 147 23.81 10.64 1.94
C GLY A 147 23.31 9.77 3.11
N GLN A 148 22.14 9.15 2.98
CA GLN A 148 21.55 8.26 3.99
C GLN A 148 21.69 6.78 3.63
N HIS A 149 22.41 6.49 2.54
CA HIS A 149 22.68 5.16 2.00
C HIS A 149 21.42 4.31 1.78
N VAL A 150 20.31 4.94 1.36
CA VAL A 150 19.01 4.25 1.22
C VAL A 150 19.11 3.06 0.27
N GLY A 151 19.89 3.19 -0.81
CA GLY A 151 20.16 2.10 -1.74
C GLY A 151 20.95 0.95 -1.11
N TRP A 152 21.96 1.21 -0.26
CA TRP A 152 22.69 0.14 0.43
C TRP A 152 21.82 -0.64 1.42
N LYS A 153 20.86 0.04 2.07
CA LYS A 153 19.91 -0.61 2.99
C LYS A 153 18.93 -1.53 2.26
N LEU A 154 18.62 -1.25 0.99
CA LEU A 154 17.73 -2.06 0.14
C LEU A 154 18.43 -3.23 -0.54
N LYS A 155 19.68 -3.03 -0.98
CA LYS A 155 20.46 -4.05 -1.70
C LYS A 155 20.73 -5.28 -0.85
N ALA A 156 20.71 -6.45 -1.49
CA ALA A 156 21.28 -7.67 -0.95
C ALA A 156 22.80 -7.52 -0.70
N THR A 157 23.32 -8.26 0.27
CA THR A 157 24.76 -8.32 0.60
C THR A 157 25.55 -9.21 -0.36
N THR A 158 24.88 -9.93 -1.27
CA THR A 158 25.46 -10.85 -2.25
C THR A 158 25.11 -10.44 -3.68
N HIS A 159 25.76 -11.08 -4.67
CA HIS A 159 25.59 -10.89 -6.12
C HIS A 159 25.99 -9.52 -6.70
N TRP A 160 26.05 -8.46 -5.91
CA TRP A 160 26.68 -7.20 -6.32
C TRP A 160 28.22 -7.34 -6.37
N PRO A 161 28.90 -6.67 -7.31
CA PRO A 161 30.35 -6.77 -7.46
C PRO A 161 31.09 -6.13 -6.28
N ASN A 162 32.32 -6.59 -6.05
CA ASN A 162 33.19 -6.01 -5.03
C ASN A 162 33.80 -4.67 -5.48
N PRO A 163 33.98 -3.70 -4.54
CA PRO A 163 33.58 -3.76 -3.14
C PRO A 163 32.06 -3.61 -2.97
N ASN A 164 31.41 -4.56 -2.29
CA ASN A 164 29.98 -4.48 -1.97
C ASN A 164 29.77 -3.90 -0.58
N LEU A 165 29.20 -2.69 -0.51
CA LEU A 165 28.88 -1.97 0.73
C LEU A 165 27.38 -2.05 1.11
N ALA A 166 26.61 -2.88 0.41
CA ALA A 166 25.22 -3.13 0.76
C ALA A 166 25.11 -3.71 2.18
N THR A 167 24.12 -3.24 2.94
CA THR A 167 23.88 -3.71 4.32
C THR A 167 22.64 -4.57 4.43
N ASN A 168 21.70 -4.45 3.49
CA ASN A 168 20.39 -5.11 3.52
C ASN A 168 19.63 -4.93 4.85
N GLU A 169 19.88 -3.83 5.58
CA GLU A 169 19.23 -3.56 6.88
C GLU A 169 17.70 -3.55 6.80
N SER A 170 17.14 -3.26 5.62
CA SER A 170 15.69 -3.31 5.38
C SER A 170 15.13 -4.73 5.23
N GLY A 171 15.96 -5.72 4.92
CA GLY A 171 15.53 -7.06 4.52
C GLY A 171 14.90 -7.15 3.13
N PHE A 172 14.81 -6.04 2.39
CA PHE A 172 14.22 -6.01 1.03
C PHE A 172 14.97 -6.90 0.03
N THR A 173 16.28 -7.10 0.24
CA THR A 173 17.12 -8.05 -0.51
C THR A 173 17.07 -7.80 -2.03
N ALA A 174 17.31 -6.56 -2.45
CA ALA A 174 17.37 -6.20 -3.86
C ALA A 174 18.62 -6.78 -4.54
N LEU A 175 18.40 -7.64 -5.53
CA LEU A 175 19.44 -8.27 -6.34
C LEU A 175 19.66 -7.53 -7.67
N PRO A 176 20.88 -7.57 -8.23
CA PRO A 176 21.18 -6.95 -9.52
C PRO A 176 20.74 -7.84 -10.69
N GLY A 177 19.42 -7.97 -10.88
CA GLY A 177 18.83 -8.85 -11.91
C GLY A 177 18.88 -8.30 -13.34
N GLY A 178 19.50 -7.14 -13.57
CA GLY A 178 19.49 -6.44 -14.83
C GLY A 178 18.10 -5.97 -15.24
N ASN A 179 17.96 -5.65 -16.52
CA ASN A 179 16.68 -5.30 -17.12
C ASN A 179 16.63 -5.63 -18.61
N ARG A 180 15.43 -5.52 -19.20
CA ARG A 180 15.21 -5.56 -20.65
C ARG A 180 14.75 -4.20 -21.14
N GLY A 181 15.40 -3.64 -22.16
CA GLY A 181 15.01 -2.37 -22.75
C GLY A 181 13.78 -2.48 -23.65
N SER A 182 13.17 -1.35 -23.99
CA SER A 182 12.02 -1.30 -24.91
C SER A 182 12.31 -1.84 -26.31
N GLY A 183 13.59 -1.87 -26.72
CA GLY A 183 14.04 -2.50 -27.97
C GLY A 183 14.24 -4.01 -27.89
N GLY A 184 14.03 -4.62 -26.71
CA GLY A 184 14.13 -6.06 -26.50
C GLY A 184 15.50 -6.60 -26.09
N SER A 185 16.54 -5.76 -26.05
CA SER A 185 17.87 -6.13 -25.54
C SER A 185 17.93 -6.17 -24.00
N PHE A 186 18.84 -6.99 -23.46
CA PHE A 186 19.10 -7.12 -22.02
C PHE A 186 20.31 -6.29 -21.60
N TYR A 187 20.32 -5.85 -20.33
CA TYR A 187 21.33 -4.95 -19.79
C TYR A 187 21.68 -5.27 -18.33
N ASP A 188 22.99 -5.20 -18.03
CA ASP A 188 23.55 -4.94 -16.71
C ASP A 188 23.19 -5.93 -15.56
N ILE A 189 22.93 -7.20 -15.87
CA ILE A 189 22.87 -8.24 -14.82
C ILE A 189 24.18 -8.25 -14.01
N GLY A 190 24.06 -8.38 -12.69
CA GLY A 190 25.18 -8.27 -11.76
C GLY A 190 25.53 -6.83 -11.38
N TYR A 191 25.14 -5.81 -12.15
CA TYR A 191 25.50 -4.41 -11.90
C TYR A 191 24.30 -3.50 -11.62
N TYR A 192 23.11 -3.90 -12.06
CA TYR A 192 21.89 -3.11 -11.98
C TYR A 192 20.69 -3.96 -11.60
N GLY A 193 19.75 -3.39 -10.85
CA GLY A 193 18.45 -3.97 -10.62
C GLY A 193 17.38 -2.89 -10.77
N SER A 194 16.27 -3.22 -11.42
CA SER A 194 15.14 -2.31 -11.65
C SER A 194 13.81 -2.96 -11.24
N TRP A 195 12.93 -2.17 -10.64
CA TRP A 195 11.62 -2.62 -10.18
C TRP A 195 10.52 -1.66 -10.60
N TRP A 196 9.41 -2.21 -11.09
CA TRP A 196 8.24 -1.41 -11.47
C TRP A 196 7.49 -0.83 -10.27
N SER A 197 6.84 0.31 -10.53
CA SER A 197 5.67 0.78 -9.81
C SER A 197 4.38 0.54 -10.64
N SER A 198 3.22 0.44 -9.98
CA SER A 198 1.91 0.23 -10.62
C SER A 198 1.21 1.49 -11.14
N SER A 199 1.77 2.67 -10.90
CA SER A 199 1.19 3.94 -11.31
C SER A 199 1.11 4.11 -12.83
N ASP A 200 0.14 4.90 -13.31
CA ASP A 200 -0.09 5.16 -14.74
C ASP A 200 1.15 5.66 -15.48
N THR A 201 1.86 6.59 -14.85
CA THR A 201 3.22 6.95 -15.20
C THR A 201 4.10 5.77 -14.82
N ALA A 202 4.67 5.09 -15.82
CA ALA A 202 5.48 3.87 -15.69
C ALA A 202 6.80 4.14 -14.96
N TRP A 203 6.68 4.49 -13.68
CA TRP A 203 7.75 4.74 -12.75
C TRP A 203 8.44 3.42 -12.42
N TYR A 204 9.74 3.50 -12.22
CA TYR A 204 10.54 2.41 -11.70
C TYR A 204 11.49 2.93 -10.63
N ARG A 205 11.98 2.00 -9.82
CA ARG A 205 13.14 2.21 -8.95
C ARG A 205 14.30 1.40 -9.47
N ALA A 206 15.51 1.94 -9.33
CA ALA A 206 16.68 1.16 -9.65
C ALA A 206 17.86 1.41 -8.73
N LEU A 207 18.74 0.41 -8.67
CA LEU A 207 19.93 0.39 -7.84
C LEU A 207 21.13 0.01 -8.70
N TRP A 208 22.19 0.83 -8.67
CA TRP A 208 23.48 0.55 -9.34
C TRP A 208 24.50 0.04 -8.35
N SER A 209 25.36 -0.89 -8.75
CA SER A 209 26.44 -1.43 -7.91
C SER A 209 27.27 -0.34 -7.20
N SER A 210 27.65 0.71 -7.92
CA SER A 210 28.50 1.80 -7.45
C SER A 210 27.79 2.88 -6.62
N SER A 211 26.46 2.82 -6.47
CA SER A 211 25.69 3.87 -5.79
C SER A 211 25.16 3.44 -4.41
N ALA A 212 25.11 4.40 -3.48
CA ALA A 212 24.46 4.24 -2.19
C ALA A 212 23.00 4.70 -2.18
N GLY A 213 22.53 5.35 -3.25
CA GLY A 213 21.18 5.87 -3.36
C GLY A 213 20.23 4.98 -4.17
N VAL A 214 19.01 5.47 -4.35
CA VAL A 214 17.98 4.87 -5.19
C VAL A 214 17.70 5.79 -6.35
N ASP A 215 17.73 5.27 -7.57
CA ASP A 215 17.29 6.00 -8.76
C ASP A 215 15.76 5.87 -8.91
N ARG A 216 15.09 6.98 -9.18
CA ARG A 216 13.66 7.03 -9.52
C ARG A 216 13.47 7.70 -10.85
N ASN A 217 12.93 6.97 -11.81
CA ASN A 217 12.66 7.50 -13.13
C ASN A 217 11.46 6.80 -13.76
N TYR A 218 11.05 7.24 -14.94
CA TYR A 218 10.01 6.59 -15.72
C TYR A 218 10.58 6.09 -17.04
N TYR A 219 10.01 5.00 -17.54
CA TYR A 219 10.44 4.42 -18.81
C TYR A 219 9.24 3.91 -19.61
N GLY A 220 9.42 3.64 -20.89
CA GLY A 220 8.34 3.09 -21.71
C GLY A 220 7.83 1.76 -21.17
N LYS A 221 6.51 1.51 -21.24
CA LYS A 221 5.86 0.27 -20.78
C LYS A 221 6.33 -1.02 -21.49
N ARG A 222 7.18 -0.88 -22.52
CA ARG A 222 7.85 -1.98 -23.21
C ARG A 222 9.17 -2.41 -22.58
N ALA A 223 9.74 -1.68 -21.61
CA ALA A 223 10.85 -2.23 -20.84
C ALA A 223 10.39 -3.44 -20.02
N GLY A 224 11.33 -4.31 -19.65
CA GLY A 224 11.14 -5.42 -18.73
C GLY A 224 11.93 -5.17 -17.44
N PHE A 225 11.22 -5.01 -16.33
CA PHE A 225 11.80 -4.85 -14.99
C PHE A 225 11.24 -5.91 -14.04
N SER A 226 11.93 -6.12 -12.93
CA SER A 226 11.45 -7.01 -11.87
C SER A 226 10.21 -6.43 -11.19
N VAL A 227 9.44 -7.29 -10.54
CA VAL A 227 8.27 -6.90 -9.75
C VAL A 227 8.45 -7.41 -8.33
N ARG A 228 8.06 -6.55 -7.38
CA ARG A 228 7.90 -6.87 -5.96
C ARG A 228 6.45 -6.66 -5.62
N CYS A 229 5.88 -7.50 -4.77
CA CYS A 229 4.53 -7.27 -4.28
C CYS A 229 4.58 -6.71 -2.86
N LEU A 230 3.65 -5.78 -2.62
CA LEU A 230 3.36 -5.21 -1.32
C LEU A 230 2.02 -5.76 -0.86
N LYS A 231 1.92 -6.13 0.42
CA LYS A 231 0.65 -6.60 0.98
C LYS A 231 -0.33 -5.44 0.99
N ASP A 232 -1.58 -5.73 0.66
CA ASP A 232 -2.64 -4.75 0.81
C ASP A 232 -2.71 -4.37 2.28
N ASN A 233 -2.54 -3.07 2.55
CA ASN A 233 -2.91 -2.54 3.84
C ASN A 233 -4.43 -2.65 3.92
N VAL A 234 -4.89 -3.72 4.58
CA VAL A 234 -6.23 -3.72 5.11
C VAL A 234 -6.21 -2.59 6.10
N VAL A 235 -6.73 -1.42 5.72
CA VAL A 235 -7.28 -0.50 6.68
C VAL A 235 -8.47 -1.26 7.26
N GLY A 236 -8.15 -2.17 8.18
CA GLY A 236 -9.13 -2.81 9.00
C GLY A 236 -9.70 -1.67 9.80
N PHE A 237 -10.81 -1.12 9.34
CA PHE A 237 -11.76 -0.54 10.26
C PHE A 237 -12.15 -1.72 11.16
N SER A 238 -11.43 -1.88 12.26
CA SER A 238 -11.93 -2.64 13.38
C SER A 238 -13.30 -2.05 13.65
N GLU A 239 -14.34 -2.83 13.42
CA GLU A 239 -15.69 -2.53 13.85
C GLU A 239 -15.66 -2.43 15.38
N GLN A 240 -15.33 -1.25 15.91
CA GLN A 240 -16.00 -0.86 17.13
C GLN A 240 -17.44 -0.67 16.72
N LYS A 241 -18.30 -1.62 17.12
CA LYS A 241 -19.71 -1.31 17.37
C LYS A 241 -19.72 -0.06 18.24
N SER A 242 -19.82 1.12 17.61
CA SER A 242 -19.56 2.39 18.27
C SER A 242 -20.60 2.60 19.37
N PRO A 243 -20.23 2.66 20.66
CA PRO A 243 -21.14 3.10 21.71
C PRO A 243 -21.36 4.63 21.69
N GLN A 244 -20.88 5.34 20.65
CA GLN A 244 -20.84 6.80 20.58
C GLN A 244 -21.80 7.42 19.57
N PHE A 245 -22.33 6.67 18.60
CA PHE A 245 -23.41 7.14 17.72
C PHE A 245 -24.17 5.98 17.05
N SER A 246 -25.39 6.24 16.61
CA SER A 246 -26.22 5.31 15.85
C SER A 246 -26.62 5.90 14.50
N LEU A 247 -26.76 5.04 13.50
CA LEU A 247 -27.21 5.39 12.14
C LEU A 247 -28.58 4.75 11.88
N SER A 248 -29.58 5.55 11.49
CA SER A 248 -30.92 5.04 11.19
C SER A 248 -31.67 5.87 10.14
N PRO A 249 -32.41 5.24 9.21
CA PRO A 249 -32.47 3.80 8.95
C PRO A 249 -31.17 3.29 8.32
N ASN A 250 -30.85 2.02 8.57
CA ASN A 250 -29.78 1.29 7.91
C ASN A 250 -30.23 -0.18 7.72
N PRO A 251 -30.48 -0.66 6.48
CA PRO A 251 -30.27 0.02 5.20
C PRO A 251 -31.12 1.30 5.00
N THR A 252 -30.68 2.21 4.14
CA THR A 252 -31.37 3.47 3.78
C THR A 252 -31.72 3.52 2.29
N ALA A 253 -32.80 4.22 1.94
CA ALA A 253 -33.14 4.57 0.56
C ALA A 253 -32.39 5.83 0.04
N GLY A 254 -31.58 6.45 0.90
CA GLY A 254 -30.82 7.67 0.58
C GLY A 254 -30.65 8.55 1.80
N ILE A 255 -31.72 8.84 2.52
CA ILE A 255 -31.69 9.70 3.71
C ILE A 255 -31.56 8.86 4.97
N PHE A 256 -30.59 9.20 5.82
CA PHE A 256 -30.43 8.59 7.13
C PHE A 256 -29.96 9.62 8.16
N THR A 257 -30.11 9.26 9.42
CA THR A 257 -29.79 10.12 10.55
C THR A 257 -28.65 9.51 11.33
N LEU A 258 -27.70 10.36 11.68
CA LEU A 258 -26.66 10.07 12.65
C LEU A 258 -27.08 10.69 14.00
N GLN A 259 -27.09 9.88 15.06
CA GLN A 259 -27.47 10.31 16.40
C GLN A 259 -26.34 9.96 17.38
N MET A 260 -25.79 10.97 18.05
CA MET A 260 -24.74 10.81 19.04
C MET A 260 -25.26 10.12 20.31
N GLN A 261 -24.44 9.28 20.93
CA GLN A 261 -24.66 8.65 22.22
C GLN A 261 -23.66 9.23 23.23
N GLY A 262 -24.13 10.08 24.15
CA GLY A 262 -23.31 10.72 25.17
C GLY A 262 -23.07 12.23 24.94
N PRO A 263 -22.29 12.88 25.83
CA PRO A 263 -22.06 14.33 25.81
C PRO A 263 -21.05 14.79 24.74
N SER A 264 -20.45 13.86 23.99
CA SER A 264 -19.45 14.18 22.97
C SER A 264 -20.06 15.00 21.84
N ILE A 265 -19.40 16.11 21.49
CA ILE A 265 -19.82 16.99 20.41
C ILE A 265 -18.97 16.66 19.17
N ALA A 266 -19.61 16.09 18.16
CA ALA A 266 -19.01 15.96 16.83
C ALA A 266 -18.70 17.34 16.24
N GLN A 267 -17.58 17.44 15.52
CA GLN A 267 -17.16 18.64 14.80
C GLN A 267 -17.35 18.48 13.29
N LEU A 268 -17.10 17.27 12.77
CA LEU A 268 -17.13 16.99 11.34
C LEU A 268 -17.64 15.57 11.11
N VAL A 269 -18.46 15.40 10.09
CA VAL A 269 -18.85 14.10 9.55
C VAL A 269 -18.44 14.04 8.09
N THR A 270 -17.81 12.94 7.67
CA THR A 270 -17.44 12.68 6.28
C THR A 270 -17.96 11.31 5.87
N LEU A 271 -18.62 11.22 4.73
CA LEU A 271 -19.03 9.96 4.11
C LEU A 271 -18.06 9.63 2.98
N HIS A 272 -17.67 8.36 2.92
CA HIS A 272 -16.86 7.81 1.84
C HIS A 272 -17.62 6.70 1.12
N ASP A 273 -17.45 6.59 -0.20
CA ASP A 273 -17.89 5.42 -0.95
C ASP A 273 -16.95 4.22 -0.70
N SER A 274 -17.26 3.07 -1.32
CA SER A 274 -16.46 1.84 -1.20
C SER A 274 -15.05 1.93 -1.78
N THR A 275 -14.75 2.97 -2.56
CA THR A 275 -13.41 3.24 -3.11
C THR A 275 -12.58 4.16 -2.21
N GLY A 276 -13.19 4.66 -1.12
CA GLY A 276 -12.56 5.60 -0.19
C GLY A 276 -12.72 7.07 -0.58
N ARG A 277 -13.40 7.38 -1.68
CA ARG A 277 -13.64 8.77 -2.11
C ARG A 277 -14.69 9.42 -1.21
N ALA A 278 -14.38 10.61 -0.71
CA ALA A 278 -15.34 11.41 0.06
C ALA A 278 -16.51 11.86 -0.84
N VAL A 279 -17.73 11.51 -0.44
CA VAL A 279 -18.96 11.84 -1.15
C VAL A 279 -19.76 12.95 -0.46
N LEU A 280 -19.62 13.11 0.86
CA LEU A 280 -20.25 14.16 1.63
C LEU A 280 -19.36 14.55 2.80
N THR A 281 -19.26 15.86 3.09
CA THR A 281 -18.59 16.38 4.28
C THR A 281 -19.45 17.46 4.91
N GLN A 282 -19.77 17.32 6.19
CA GLN A 282 -20.65 18.24 6.92
C GLN A 282 -20.05 18.61 8.28
N ARG A 283 -19.97 19.92 8.56
CA ARG A 283 -19.60 20.42 9.89
C ARG A 283 -20.79 20.36 10.83
N ILE A 284 -20.54 19.89 12.05
CA ILE A 284 -21.58 19.72 13.07
C ILE A 284 -21.41 20.80 14.14
N HIS A 285 -22.50 21.50 14.41
CA HIS A 285 -22.52 22.64 15.34
C HIS A 285 -23.33 22.36 16.61
N SER A 286 -24.10 21.27 16.66
CA SER A 286 -24.97 20.90 17.77
C SER A 286 -24.90 19.39 18.04
N SER A 287 -25.32 18.97 19.23
CA SER A 287 -25.39 17.55 19.63
C SER A 287 -26.66 16.83 19.18
N GLY A 288 -27.51 17.49 18.38
CA GLY A 288 -28.75 16.91 17.87
C GLY A 288 -28.52 15.88 16.75
N PRO A 289 -29.58 15.17 16.34
CA PRO A 289 -29.50 14.26 15.20
C PRO A 289 -29.09 15.01 13.92
N VAL A 290 -28.18 14.42 13.15
CA VAL A 290 -27.66 14.96 11.90
C VAL A 290 -28.25 14.16 10.75
N THR A 291 -29.03 14.82 9.90
CA THR A 291 -29.54 14.22 8.67
C THR A 291 -28.46 14.23 7.59
N LEU A 292 -28.23 13.08 6.98
CA LEU A 292 -27.27 12.83 5.92
C LEU A 292 -28.04 12.30 4.70
N ASP A 293 -27.66 12.76 3.50
CA ASP A 293 -28.39 12.47 2.26
C ASP A 293 -27.47 11.87 1.20
N LEU A 294 -27.77 10.62 0.82
CA LEU A 294 -27.12 9.87 -0.26
C LEU A 294 -28.03 9.72 -1.48
N SER A 295 -29.16 10.42 -1.57
CA SER A 295 -30.16 10.22 -2.64
C SER A 295 -29.56 10.41 -4.04
N GLY A 296 -28.59 11.31 -4.19
CA GLY A 296 -27.86 11.55 -5.45
C GLY A 296 -26.70 10.60 -5.76
N HIS A 297 -26.41 9.61 -4.91
CA HIS A 297 -25.29 8.68 -5.06
C HIS A 297 -25.75 7.26 -5.43
N GLU A 298 -24.86 6.41 -5.94
CA GLU A 298 -25.23 5.05 -6.35
C GLU A 298 -25.58 4.15 -5.15
N ASN A 299 -26.32 3.08 -5.40
CA ASN A 299 -26.57 2.06 -4.38
C ASN A 299 -25.27 1.36 -4.01
N GLY A 300 -25.05 1.07 -2.72
CA GLY A 300 -23.79 0.50 -2.28
C GLY A 300 -23.49 0.71 -0.80
N LEU A 301 -22.28 0.31 -0.41
CA LEU A 301 -21.75 0.47 0.95
C LEU A 301 -21.06 1.83 1.08
N TYR A 302 -21.42 2.55 2.13
CA TYR A 302 -20.81 3.83 2.49
C TYR A 302 -20.25 3.79 3.91
N PHE A 303 -19.12 4.46 4.11
CA PHE A 303 -18.46 4.59 5.40
C PHE A 303 -18.64 5.99 5.97
N VAL A 304 -19.13 6.10 7.20
CA VAL A 304 -19.33 7.35 7.92
C VAL A 304 -18.17 7.53 8.89
N ASN A 305 -17.40 8.60 8.74
CA ASN A 305 -16.35 9.01 9.66
C ASN A 305 -16.82 10.24 10.45
N VAL A 306 -16.75 10.17 11.77
CA VAL A 306 -17.11 11.24 12.70
C VAL A 306 -15.84 11.70 13.40
N LEU A 307 -15.50 12.99 13.27
CA LEU A 307 -14.45 13.65 14.05
C LEU A 307 -15.08 14.41 15.22
N TYR A 308 -14.60 14.17 16.43
CA TYR A 308 -15.05 14.84 17.65
C TYR A 308 -14.16 16.05 17.99
N LYS A 309 -14.70 16.98 18.79
CA LYS A 309 -13.95 18.19 19.22
C LYS A 309 -12.68 17.90 20.03
N ASP A 310 -12.59 16.73 20.66
CA ASP A 310 -11.41 16.29 21.41
C ASP A 310 -10.31 15.68 20.52
N GLY A 311 -10.53 15.65 19.20
CA GLY A 311 -9.61 15.09 18.23
C GLY A 311 -9.75 13.57 18.03
N SER A 312 -10.61 12.89 18.80
CA SER A 312 -10.94 11.50 18.55
C SER A 312 -11.81 11.34 17.29
N SER A 313 -11.83 10.14 16.72
CA SER A 313 -12.72 9.81 15.61
C SER A 313 -13.38 8.46 15.80
N ALA A 314 -14.58 8.31 15.25
CA ALA A 314 -15.32 7.05 15.22
C ALA A 314 -15.86 6.79 13.81
N THR A 315 -16.05 5.51 13.49
CA THR A 315 -16.52 5.10 12.17
C THR A 315 -17.75 4.20 12.27
N GLY A 316 -18.57 4.25 11.22
CA GLY A 316 -19.76 3.42 11.04
C GLY A 316 -20.01 3.14 9.57
N GLN A 317 -20.95 2.24 9.28
CA GLN A 317 -21.32 1.88 7.91
C GLN A 317 -22.81 2.05 7.68
N VAL A 318 -23.18 2.44 6.45
CA VAL A 318 -24.56 2.50 6.00
C VAL A 318 -24.68 1.86 4.61
N VAL A 319 -25.70 1.05 4.42
CA VAL A 319 -26.01 0.42 3.12
C VAL A 319 -27.12 1.21 2.46
N LYS A 320 -26.86 1.75 1.26
CA LYS A 320 -27.90 2.37 0.42
C LYS A 320 -28.49 1.32 -0.53
N GLN A 321 -29.82 1.20 -0.52
CA GLN A 321 -30.62 0.33 -1.39
C GLN A 321 -31.59 1.12 -2.25
#